data_AF-A0A4R3IYS4-F1
#
_entry.id   AF-A0A4R3IYS4-F1
#
_cell.length_a   1.000
_cell.length_b   1.000
_cell.length_c   1.000
_cell.angle_alpha   90.00
_cell.angle_beta   90.00
_cell.angle_gamma   90.00
#
_symmetry.space_group_name_H-M   'P 1'
#
loop_
_entity.id
_entity.type
_entity.pdbx_description
1 polymer ?
#
loop_
_entity_poly.entity_id
_entity_poly.type
_entity_poly.pdbx_seq_one_letter_code
_entity_poly.pdbx_strand_id
1 'polypeptide(L)'
;MVTVAQVANDSSDWRGASEHKRRIVDYLQKTCREAQLPEPEQMAEHLALLREGAIATAHVRNMPEAAILARDMARNVINAARLSTVEGT
;
A
#
# COMPACT_ATOMS: atom_id res chain seq x y z
N MET A 1 -31.58 -1.96 -9.96
CA MET A 1 -30.60 -1.18 -9.19
C MET A 1 -29.25 -1.87 -9.34
N VAL A 2 -28.49 -1.53 -10.38
CA VAL A 2 -27.16 -2.12 -10.62
C VAL A 2 -26.18 -1.35 -9.75
N THR A 3 -25.48 -2.04 -8.85
CA THR A 3 -24.48 -1.44 -7.97
C THR A 3 -23.35 -0.89 -8.84
N VAL A 4 -22.82 0.29 -8.53
CA VAL A 4 -21.69 0.93 -9.24
C VAL A 4 -20.48 -0.03 -9.38
N ALA A 5 -20.37 -1.03 -8.49
CA ALA A 5 -19.39 -2.10 -8.55
C ALA A 5 -19.52 -3.06 -9.75
N GLN A 6 -20.72 -3.27 -10.32
CA GLN A 6 -20.94 -4.24 -11.40
C GLN A 6 -20.59 -3.66 -12.78
N VAL A 7 -20.76 -2.35 -12.99
CA VAL A 7 -20.47 -1.68 -14.27
C VAL A 7 -18.96 -1.54 -14.53
N ALA A 8 -18.14 -1.49 -13.47
CA ALA A 8 -16.70 -1.42 -13.61
C ALA A 8 -16.05 -2.75 -14.06
N ASN A 9 -16.75 -3.89 -13.92
CA ASN A 9 -16.14 -5.21 -14.01
C ASN A 9 -15.92 -5.74 -15.46
N ASP A 10 -16.47 -5.06 -16.48
CA ASP A 10 -16.52 -5.55 -17.87
C ASP A 10 -15.58 -4.86 -18.87
N SER A 11 -14.77 -3.88 -18.45
CA SER A 11 -13.77 -3.25 -19.33
C SER A 11 -12.40 -3.92 -19.22
N SER A 12 -11.69 -4.07 -20.34
CA SER A 12 -10.30 -4.62 -20.39
C SER A 12 -9.33 -3.84 -19.49
N ASP A 13 -9.60 -2.54 -19.32
CA ASP A 13 -8.73 -1.60 -18.62
C ASP A 13 -8.84 -1.73 -17.09
N TRP A 14 -10.03 -2.06 -16.59
CA TRP A 14 -10.25 -2.38 -15.17
C TRP A 14 -9.39 -3.57 -14.74
N ARG A 15 -9.39 -4.65 -15.54
CA ARG A 15 -8.64 -5.88 -15.24
C ARG A 15 -7.15 -5.59 -15.17
N GLY A 16 -6.62 -4.82 -16.13
CA GLY A 16 -5.21 -4.43 -16.15
C GLY A 16 -4.81 -3.59 -14.94
N ALA A 17 -5.64 -2.60 -14.55
CA ALA A 17 -5.38 -1.77 -13.37
C ALA A 17 -5.46 -2.56 -12.06
N SER A 18 -6.39 -3.51 -11.95
CA SER A 18 -6.54 -4.39 -10.79
C SER A 18 -5.36 -5.34 -10.63
N GLU A 19 -4.98 -6.00 -11.72
CA GLU A 19 -3.81 -6.89 -11.77
C GLU A 19 -2.52 -6.15 -11.39
N HIS A 20 -2.33 -4.93 -11.91
CA HIS A 20 -1.16 -4.13 -11.56
C HIS A 20 -1.12 -3.80 -10.07
N LYS A 21 -2.24 -3.38 -9.48
CA LYS A 21 -2.33 -3.11 -8.04
C LYS A 21 -2.08 -4.37 -7.21
N ARG A 22 -2.61 -5.52 -7.63
CA ARG A 22 -2.34 -6.81 -6.98
C ARG A 22 -0.86 -7.15 -6.97
N ARG A 23 -0.17 -7.00 -8.11
CA ARG A 23 1.28 -7.24 -8.23
C ARG A 23 2.12 -6.33 -7.34
N ILE A 24 1.67 -5.08 -7.12
CA ILE A 24 2.35 -4.17 -6.19
C ILE A 24 2.26 -4.70 -4.76
N VAL A 25 1.06 -5.12 -4.33
CA VAL A 25 0.88 -5.73 -3.00
C VAL A 25 1.73 -6.98 -2.87
N ASP A 26 1.69 -7.89 -3.86
CA ASP A 26 2.47 -9.13 -3.84
C ASP A 26 3.99 -8.86 -3.73
N TYR A 27 4.48 -7.84 -4.45
CA TYR A 27 5.88 -7.41 -4.34
C TYR A 27 6.20 -6.88 -2.95
N LEU A 28 5.36 -6.00 -2.39
CA LEU A 28 5.54 -5.47 -1.05
C LEU A 28 5.50 -6.56 0.02
N GLN A 29 4.61 -7.55 -0.12
CA GLN A 29 4.54 -8.71 0.76
C GLN A 29 5.84 -9.49 0.75
N LYS A 30 6.38 -9.78 -0.44
CA LYS A 30 7.68 -10.44 -0.57
C LYS A 30 8.78 -9.66 0.15
N THR A 31 8.87 -8.35 -0.08
CA THR A 31 9.87 -7.50 0.60
C THR A 31 9.69 -7.47 2.11
N CYS A 32 8.45 -7.39 2.61
CA CYS A 32 8.18 -7.41 4.06
C CYS A 32 8.57 -8.75 4.70
N ARG A 33 8.33 -9.88 4.01
CA ARG A 33 8.78 -11.21 4.45
C ARG A 33 10.30 -11.33 4.46
N GLU A 34 10.98 -10.87 3.40
CA GLU A 34 12.45 -10.86 3.32
C GLU A 34 13.08 -9.98 4.41
N ALA A 35 12.42 -8.88 4.77
CA ALA A 35 12.82 -8.00 5.86
C ALA A 35 12.41 -8.50 7.26
N GLN A 36 11.79 -9.68 7.35
CA GLN A 36 11.31 -10.33 8.57
C GLN A 36 10.44 -9.41 9.44
N LEU A 37 9.58 -8.62 8.80
CA LEU A 37 8.62 -7.80 9.52
C LEU A 37 7.51 -8.66 10.12
N PRO A 38 6.99 -8.29 11.31
CA PRO A 38 5.78 -8.93 11.82
C PRO A 38 4.60 -8.62 10.91
N GLU A 39 3.69 -9.59 10.77
CA GLU A 39 2.48 -9.51 9.93
C GLU A 39 2.75 -8.94 8.52
N PRO A 40 3.63 -9.57 7.72
CA PRO A 40 4.13 -8.99 6.48
C PRO A 40 3.05 -8.77 5.42
N GLU A 41 1.97 -9.56 5.44
CA GLU A 41 0.81 -9.37 4.57
C GLU A 41 0.06 -8.07 4.90
N GLN A 42 -0.18 -7.83 6.19
CA GLN A 42 -0.88 -6.64 6.66
C GLN A 42 -0.01 -5.39 6.43
N MET A 43 1.29 -5.48 6.71
CA MET A 43 2.23 -4.40 6.45
C MET A 43 2.25 -4.02 4.96
N ALA A 44 2.24 -4.99 4.05
CA ALA A 44 2.22 -4.72 2.62
C ALA A 44 0.96 -3.97 2.16
N GLU A 45 -0.21 -4.33 2.69
CA GLU A 45 -1.46 -3.62 2.41
C GLU A 45 -1.41 -2.17 2.92
N HIS A 46 -0.87 -1.93 4.11
CA HIS A 46 -0.66 -0.57 4.64
C HIS A 46 0.26 0.25 3.74
N LEU A 47 1.38 -0.33 3.28
CA LEU A 47 2.33 0.34 2.41
C LEU A 47 1.74 0.60 1.01
N ALA A 48 0.96 -0.33 0.48
CA ALA A 48 0.27 -0.16 -0.80
C ALA A 48 -0.74 1.00 -0.74
N LEU A 49 -1.58 1.02 0.30
CA LEU A 49 -2.54 2.11 0.51
C LEU A 49 -1.85 3.45 0.71
N LEU A 50 -0.78 3.50 1.50
CA LEU A 50 0.01 4.70 1.74
C LEU A 50 0.62 5.24 0.43
N ARG A 51 1.15 4.35 -0.43
CA ARG A 51 1.67 4.71 -1.76
C ARG A 51 0.57 5.30 -2.64
N GLU A 52 -0.59 4.66 -2.72
CA GLU A 52 -1.72 5.15 -3.53
C GLU A 52 -2.20 6.52 -3.05
N GLY A 53 -2.35 6.69 -1.73
CA GLY A 53 -2.72 7.95 -1.10
C GLY A 53 -1.70 9.07 -1.38
N ALA A 54 -0.41 8.75 -1.38
CA ALA A 54 0.65 9.70 -1.72
C ALA A 54 0.55 10.19 -3.17
N ILE A 55 0.33 9.25 -4.12
CA ILE A 55 0.16 9.58 -5.55
C ILE A 55 -1.08 10.45 -5.74
N ALA A 56 -2.22 10.06 -5.15
CA ALA A 56 -3.45 10.84 -5.25
C ALA A 56 -3.28 12.25 -4.64
N THR A 57 -2.64 12.34 -3.48
CA THR A 57 -2.36 13.61 -2.78
C THR A 57 -1.47 14.52 -3.62
N ALA A 58 -0.39 13.99 -4.21
CA ALA A 58 0.52 14.78 -5.03
C ALA A 58 -0.22 15.45 -6.21
N HIS A 59 -1.13 14.72 -6.85
CA HIS A 59 -1.89 15.22 -8.00
C HIS A 59 -3.05 16.14 -7.58
N VAL A 60 -3.86 15.74 -6.60
CA VAL A 60 -5.07 16.48 -6.21
C VAL A 60 -4.73 17.76 -5.45
N ARG A 61 -3.67 17.75 -4.65
CA ARG A 61 -3.26 18.89 -3.82
C ARG A 61 -2.06 19.66 -4.37
N ASN A 62 -1.57 19.29 -5.56
CA ASN A 62 -0.36 19.84 -6.18
C ASN A 62 0.84 19.85 -5.20
N MET A 63 1.02 18.73 -4.49
CA MET A 63 1.92 18.58 -3.35
C MET A 63 2.99 17.53 -3.66
N PRO A 64 4.02 17.83 -4.48
CA PRO A 64 5.02 16.85 -4.91
C PRO A 64 5.79 16.20 -3.74
N GLU A 65 5.90 16.89 -2.62
CA GLU A 65 6.51 16.40 -1.38
C GLU A 65 5.69 15.30 -0.68
N ALA A 66 4.47 15.00 -1.12
CA ALA A 66 3.65 13.92 -0.57
C ALA A 66 4.37 12.56 -0.62
N ALA A 67 5.21 12.32 -1.64
CA ALA A 67 6.02 11.11 -1.72
C ALA A 67 7.09 11.02 -0.60
N ILE A 68 7.67 12.16 -0.21
CA ILE A 68 8.65 12.24 0.88
C ILE A 68 7.95 11.97 2.21
N LEU A 69 6.81 12.62 2.44
CA LEU A 69 6.00 12.40 3.65
C LEU A 69 5.56 10.94 3.79
N ALA A 70 5.08 10.33 2.72
CA ALA A 70 4.68 8.93 2.72
C ALA A 70 5.85 7.99 3.02
N ARG A 71 7.05 8.27 2.48
CA ARG A 71 8.25 7.50 2.81
C ARG A 71 8.60 7.59 4.29
N ASP A 72 8.54 8.80 4.85
CA ASP A 72 8.89 9.01 6.26
C ASP A 72 7.84 8.36 7.19
N MET A 73 6.55 8.41 6.82
CA MET A 73 5.49 7.66 7.49
C MET A 73 5.72 6.15 7.43
N ALA A 74 6.04 5.59 6.25
CA ALA A 74 6.33 4.18 6.08
C ALA A 74 7.49 3.73 6.98
N ARG A 75 8.56 4.52 7.05
CA ARG A 75 9.69 4.25 7.95
C ARG A 75 9.26 4.18 9.41
N ASN A 76 8.44 5.13 9.85
CA ASN A 76 7.97 5.16 11.24
C ASN A 76 7.11 3.94 11.58
N VAL A 77 6.19 3.57 10.68
CA VAL A 77 5.33 2.38 10.87
C VAL A 77 6.16 1.09 10.91
N ILE A 78 7.13 0.93 10.01
CA ILE A 78 8.04 -0.22 10.00
C ILE A 78 8.85 -0.29 11.31
N ASN A 79 9.38 0.84 11.78
CA ASN A 79 10.13 0.89 13.03
C ASN A 79 9.25 0.56 14.23
N ALA A 80 8.02 1.09 14.29
CA ALA A 80 7.08 0.79 15.35
C ALA A 80 6.74 -0.71 15.40
N ALA A 81 6.47 -1.33 14.25
CA ALA A 81 6.20 -2.76 14.15
C ALA A 81 7.39 -3.62 14.65
N ARG A 82 8.62 -3.18 14.39
CA ARG A 82 9.82 -3.88 14.92
C ARG A 82 9.91 -3.79 16.44
N LEU A 83 9.58 -2.64 17.02
CA LEU A 83 9.64 -2.42 18.47
C LEU A 83 8.56 -3.22 19.22
N SER A 84 7.34 -3.31 18.68
CA SER A 84 6.25 -4.10 19.29
C SER A 84 6.54 -5.60 19.33
N THR A 85 7.50 -6.09 18.54
CA THR A 85 7.97 -7.49 18.60
C THR A 85 8.89 -7.73 19.82
N VAL A 86 9.56 -6.69 20.33
CA VAL A 86 10.52 -6.78 21.44
C VAL A 86 9.84 -6.74 22.82
N GLU A 87 8.71 -6.04 22.94
CA GLU A 87 7.97 -5.93 24.22
C GLU A 87 7.08 -7.15 24.52
N GLY A 88 6.93 -8.08 23.56
CA GLY A 88 6.07 -9.27 23.66
C GLY A 88 6.80 -10.59 23.94
N THR A 89 8.10 -10.56 24.24
CA THR A 89 8.95 -11.72 24.60
C THR A 89 9.46 -11.59 26.02
#